data_AF-A0A7C4MJX7-F1
#
_entry.id   AF-A0A7C4MJX7-F1
#
_cell.length_a   1.000
_cell.length_b   1.000
_cell.length_c   1.000
_cell.angle_alpha   90.00
_cell.angle_beta   90.00
_cell.angle_gamma   90.00
#
_symmetry.space_group_name_H-M   'P 1'
#
loop_
_entity.id
_entity.type
_entity.pdbx_description
1 polymer ?
#
loop_
_entity_poly.entity_id
_entity_poly.type
_entity_poly.pdbx_seq_one_letter_code
_entity_poly.pdbx_strand_id
1 'polypeptide(L)'
;MQINKLDLLSKGWSTNEIEHVSTIIEEAENKKHIGIKFLDKTIYWALLFLLIVGNAICSAFLIPFLFVFKGTFIIFIITVFGFAFGVFFSILIADIHRAEKRSLSGLLFALIISGVVNFALISRASIEFSIKTMLPLRHNPYLIAGIYLFAFLTPHIVLMIAQYQKQ
;
A
#
# COMPACT_ATOMS: atom_id res chain seq x y z
N MET A 1 15.29 -3.96 -15.56
CA MET A 1 14.45 -4.14 -16.78
C MET A 1 14.35 -5.64 -17.07
N GLN A 2 13.18 -6.23 -17.31
CA GLN A 2 13.09 -7.64 -17.72
C GLN A 2 12.81 -7.72 -19.22
N ILE A 3 13.59 -8.57 -19.90
CA ILE A 3 13.37 -8.90 -21.29
C ILE A 3 12.30 -9.98 -21.35
N ASN A 4 11.18 -9.72 -22.02
CA ASN A 4 10.20 -10.75 -22.31
C ASN A 4 10.75 -11.63 -23.45
N LYS A 5 11.33 -12.78 -23.09
CA LYS A 5 11.96 -13.71 -24.05
C LYS A 5 10.98 -14.16 -25.14
N LEU A 6 9.69 -14.32 -24.81
CA LEU A 6 8.66 -14.72 -25.77
C LEU A 6 8.37 -13.63 -26.81
N ASP A 7 8.41 -12.36 -26.41
CA ASP A 7 8.21 -11.21 -27.31
C ASP A 7 9.43 -10.98 -28.24
N LEU A 8 10.64 -11.35 -27.80
CA LEU A 8 11.82 -11.30 -28.68
C LEU A 8 11.85 -12.46 -29.67
N LEU A 9 11.46 -13.66 -29.22
CA LEU A 9 11.32 -14.82 -30.11
C LEU A 9 10.28 -14.56 -31.21
N SER A 10 9.14 -13.95 -30.88
CA SER A 10 8.10 -13.62 -31.87
C SER A 10 8.55 -12.55 -32.88
N LYS A 11 9.54 -11.72 -32.53
CA LYS A 11 10.18 -10.74 -33.41
C LYS A 11 11.34 -11.31 -34.24
N GLY A 12 11.58 -12.62 -34.16
CA GLY A 12 12.59 -13.32 -34.96
C GLY A 12 14.00 -13.32 -34.36
N TRP A 13 14.17 -12.97 -33.09
CA TRP A 13 15.47 -13.04 -32.44
C TRP A 13 15.83 -14.50 -32.14
N SER A 14 17.10 -14.86 -32.33
CA SER A 14 17.60 -16.17 -31.93
C SER A 14 17.74 -16.27 -30.40
N THR A 15 17.63 -17.49 -29.86
CA THR A 15 17.84 -17.75 -28.42
C THR A 15 19.20 -17.27 -27.94
N ASN A 16 20.25 -17.42 -28.77
CA ASN A 16 21.61 -17.00 -28.45
C ASN A 16 21.73 -15.46 -28.35
N GLU A 17 21.07 -14.71 -29.23
CA GLU A 17 21.02 -13.24 -29.14
C GLU A 17 20.26 -12.78 -27.90
N ILE A 18 19.15 -13.43 -27.57
CA ILE A 18 18.37 -13.14 -26.36
C ILE A 18 19.20 -13.40 -25.11
N GLU A 19 19.95 -14.50 -25.08
CA GLU A 19 20.82 -14.86 -23.96
C GLU A 19 22.00 -13.90 -23.82
N HIS A 20 22.63 -13.52 -24.93
CA HIS A 20 23.72 -12.56 -24.96
C HIS A 20 23.28 -11.16 -24.48
N VAL A 21 22.13 -10.67 -24.95
CA VAL A 21 21.59 -9.38 -24.49
C VAL A 21 21.17 -9.46 -23.02
N SER A 22 20.62 -10.59 -22.58
CA SER A 22 20.30 -10.79 -21.16
C SER A 22 21.55 -10.70 -20.28
N THR A 23 22.66 -11.32 -20.71
CA THR A 23 23.94 -11.25 -19.98
C THR A 23 24.53 -9.84 -19.95
N ILE A 24 24.48 -9.10 -21.07
CA ILE A 24 24.95 -7.70 -21.11
C ILE A 24 24.14 -6.81 -20.17
N ILE A 25 22.81 -6.95 -20.15
CA ILE A 25 21.95 -6.17 -19.25
C ILE A 25 22.22 -6.52 -17.79
N GLU A 26 22.41 -7.80 -17.48
CA GLU A 26 22.68 -8.27 -16.12
C GLU A 26 24.06 -7.82 -15.64
N GLU A 27 25.08 -7.84 -16.51
CA GLU A 27 26.39 -7.24 -16.23
C GLU A 27 26.30 -5.73 -16.01
N ALA A 28 25.52 -5.01 -16.82
CA ALA A 28 25.32 -3.57 -16.65
C ALA A 28 24.58 -3.25 -15.33
N GLU A 29 23.60 -4.07 -14.94
CA GLU A 29 22.87 -3.96 -13.68
C GLU A 29 23.80 -4.25 -12.48
N ASN A 30 24.72 -5.21 -12.62
CA ASN A 30 25.74 -5.52 -11.63
C ASN A 30 26.85 -4.45 -11.53
N LYS A 31 27.24 -3.85 -12.66
CA LYS A 31 28.21 -2.74 -12.75
C LYS A 31 27.63 -1.38 -12.36
N LYS A 32 26.34 -1.28 -12.01
CA LYS A 32 25.76 -0.04 -11.43
C LYS A 32 26.62 0.43 -10.26
N HIS A 33 26.98 1.72 -10.29
CA HIS A 33 27.74 2.37 -9.23
C HIS A 33 27.07 2.15 -7.87
N ILE A 34 27.86 1.92 -6.82
CA ILE A 34 27.37 1.62 -5.46
C ILE A 34 26.36 2.67 -4.96
N GLY A 35 26.58 3.94 -5.31
CA GLY A 35 25.67 5.04 -5.01
C GLY A 35 24.27 4.90 -5.64
N ILE A 36 24.17 4.35 -6.85
CA ILE A 36 22.88 4.12 -7.53
C ILE A 36 22.11 2.98 -6.83
N LYS A 37 22.81 1.89 -6.46
CA LYS A 37 22.19 0.79 -5.70
C LYS A 37 21.70 1.25 -4.31
N PHE A 38 22.44 2.16 -3.68
CA PHE A 38 22.05 2.76 -2.41
C PHE A 38 20.83 3.70 -2.55
N LEU A 39 20.79 4.47 -3.64
CA LEU A 39 19.66 5.34 -3.95
C LEU A 39 18.38 4.53 -4.19
N ASP A 40 18.43 3.47 -5.00
CA ASP A 40 17.30 2.57 -5.29
C ASP A 40 16.73 1.99 -3.98
N LYS A 41 17.61 1.51 -3.09
CA LYS A 41 17.21 0.99 -1.76
C LYS A 41 16.60 2.06 -0.86
N THR A 42 17.19 3.26 -0.85
CA THR A 42 16.70 4.38 -0.01
C THR A 42 15.34 4.86 -0.49
N ILE A 43 15.12 4.98 -1.80
CA ILE A 43 13.84 5.37 -2.40
C ILE A 43 12.75 4.39 -2.00
N TYR A 44 13.02 3.08 -2.05
CA TYR A 44 12.04 2.08 -1.59
C TYR A 44 11.60 2.30 -0.14
N TRP A 45 12.57 2.43 0.77
CA TRP A 45 12.25 2.66 2.19
C TRP A 45 11.54 3.99 2.42
N ALA A 46 11.90 5.03 1.67
CA ALA A 46 11.22 6.32 1.73
C ALA A 46 9.77 6.22 1.24
N LEU A 47 9.51 5.49 0.15
CA LEU A 47 8.16 5.25 -0.35
C LEU A 47 7.33 4.43 0.64
N LEU A 48 7.91 3.38 1.23
CA LEU A 48 7.25 2.56 2.24
C LEU A 48 6.95 3.36 3.52
N PHE A 49 7.88 4.21 3.94
CA PHE A 49 7.67 5.14 5.06
C PHE A 49 6.57 6.15 4.75
N LEU A 50 6.60 6.77 3.56
CA LEU A 50 5.57 7.70 3.10
C LEU A 50 4.20 7.03 3.05
N LEU A 51 4.16 5.75 2.68
CA LEU A 51 2.94 4.95 2.64
C LEU A 51 2.35 4.83 4.07
N ILE A 52 3.17 4.43 5.04
CA ILE A 52 2.72 4.29 6.44
C ILE A 52 2.27 5.64 7.02
N VAL A 53 3.08 6.68 6.86
CA VAL A 53 2.79 8.03 7.40
C VAL A 53 1.58 8.65 6.72
N GLY A 54 1.50 8.58 5.39
CA GLY A 54 0.37 9.08 4.62
C GLY A 54 -0.94 8.44 5.07
N ASN A 55 -0.93 7.13 5.33
CA ASN A 55 -2.13 6.43 5.79
C ASN A 55 -2.54 6.84 7.22
N ALA A 56 -1.55 7.03 8.10
CA ALA A 56 -1.79 7.50 9.47
C ALA A 56 -2.37 8.93 9.49
N ILE A 57 -1.87 9.82 8.64
CA ILE A 57 -2.40 11.18 8.48
C ILE A 57 -3.85 11.11 7.98
N CYS A 58 -4.10 10.34 6.92
CA CYS A 58 -5.44 10.18 6.33
C CYS A 58 -6.46 9.65 7.35
N SER A 59 -6.08 8.67 8.16
CA SER A 59 -6.94 8.14 9.22
C SER A 59 -7.11 9.10 10.39
N ALA A 60 -6.10 9.90 10.73
CA ALA A 60 -6.24 10.96 11.74
C ALA A 60 -7.26 12.03 11.31
N PHE A 61 -7.32 12.37 10.02
CA PHE A 61 -8.33 13.29 9.47
C PHE A 61 -9.77 12.79 9.65
N LEU A 62 -10.00 11.49 9.84
CA LEU A 62 -11.33 10.95 10.09
C LEU A 62 -11.80 11.14 11.54
N ILE A 63 -10.89 11.43 12.48
CA ILE A 63 -11.22 11.52 13.90
C ILE A 63 -12.28 12.59 14.19
N PRO A 64 -12.17 13.85 13.69
CA PRO A 64 -13.20 14.87 13.93
C PRO A 64 -14.60 14.44 13.46
N PHE A 65 -14.69 13.67 12.37
CA PHE A 65 -15.96 13.20 11.82
C PHE A 65 -16.71 12.27 12.78
N LEU A 66 -16.00 11.50 13.60
CA LEU A 66 -16.57 10.63 14.65
C LEU A 66 -17.38 11.41 15.69
N PHE A 67 -17.02 12.67 15.95
CA PHE A 67 -17.67 13.51 16.94
C PHE A 67 -18.81 14.34 16.34
N VAL A 68 -18.69 14.74 15.08
CA VAL A 68 -19.67 15.56 14.38
C VAL A 68 -20.90 14.74 13.98
N PHE A 69 -20.70 13.60 13.31
CA PHE A 69 -21.77 12.83 12.70
C PHE A 69 -22.37 11.78 13.65
N LYS A 70 -23.61 11.33 13.37
CA LYS A 70 -24.37 10.35 14.17
C LYS A 70 -24.90 9.22 13.30
N GLY A 71 -25.16 8.07 13.93
CA GLY A 71 -25.90 6.97 13.33
C GLY A 71 -25.17 6.29 12.17
N THR A 72 -25.92 5.89 11.15
CA THR A 72 -25.42 5.16 9.97
C THR A 72 -24.58 6.03 9.04
N PHE A 73 -24.72 7.36 9.10
CA PHE A 73 -24.02 8.26 8.20
C PHE A 73 -22.50 8.26 8.41
N ILE A 74 -22.03 8.17 9.66
CA ILE A 74 -20.58 8.05 9.92
C ILE A 74 -20.02 6.72 9.39
N ILE A 75 -20.80 5.63 9.49
CA ILE A 75 -20.38 4.33 8.96
C ILE A 75 -20.18 4.44 7.45
N PHE A 76 -21.14 5.05 6.74
CA PHE A 76 -21.02 5.30 5.31
C PHE A 76 -19.78 6.13 4.95
N ILE A 77 -19.53 7.25 5.64
CA ILE A 77 -18.34 8.08 5.42
C ILE A 77 -17.07 7.25 5.62
N ILE A 78 -16.96 6.55 6.76
CA ILE A 78 -15.75 5.78 7.10
C ILE A 78 -15.51 4.66 6.08
N THR A 79 -16.56 3.97 5.63
CA THR A 79 -16.44 2.94 4.59
C THR A 79 -15.98 3.54 3.27
N VAL A 80 -16.57 4.65 2.83
CA VAL A 80 -16.17 5.32 1.57
C VAL A 80 -14.72 5.79 1.63
N PHE A 81 -14.32 6.47 2.71
CA PHE A 81 -12.94 6.94 2.88
C PHE A 81 -11.95 5.78 3.03
N GLY A 82 -12.28 4.78 3.85
CA GLY A 82 -11.45 3.58 4.01
C GLY A 82 -11.23 2.88 2.68
N PHE A 83 -12.30 2.68 1.90
CA PHE A 83 -12.21 2.08 0.57
C PHE A 83 -11.41 2.94 -0.42
N ALA A 84 -11.67 4.25 -0.49
CA ALA A 84 -10.96 5.17 -1.38
C ALA A 84 -9.45 5.18 -1.09
N PHE A 85 -9.06 5.25 0.20
CA PHE A 85 -7.67 5.13 0.59
C PHE A 85 -7.13 3.73 0.28
N GLY A 86 -7.88 2.67 0.54
CA GLY A 86 -7.48 1.30 0.18
C GLY A 86 -7.15 1.15 -1.31
N VAL A 87 -7.95 1.74 -2.20
CA VAL A 87 -7.69 1.77 -3.65
C VAL A 87 -6.41 2.55 -3.95
N PHE A 88 -6.29 3.77 -3.41
CA PHE A 88 -5.10 4.61 -3.59
C PHE A 88 -3.81 3.91 -3.16
N PHE A 89 -3.82 3.28 -1.99
CA PHE A 89 -2.70 2.52 -1.46
C PHE A 89 -2.40 1.27 -2.27
N SER A 90 -3.41 0.60 -2.80
CA SER A 90 -3.20 -0.56 -3.66
C SER A 90 -2.52 -0.20 -4.98
N ILE A 91 -2.85 0.97 -5.56
CA ILE A 91 -2.17 1.50 -6.74
C ILE A 91 -0.71 1.82 -6.41
N LEU A 92 -0.46 2.55 -5.31
CA LEU A 92 0.90 2.86 -4.87
C LEU A 92 1.75 1.60 -4.64
N ILE A 93 1.20 0.58 -4.00
CA ILE A 93 1.89 -0.69 -3.79
C ILE A 93 2.19 -1.38 -5.12
N ALA A 94 1.24 -1.38 -6.05
CA ALA A 94 1.45 -1.96 -7.37
C ALA A 94 2.57 -1.24 -8.14
N ASP A 95 2.65 0.08 -8.02
CA ASP A 95 3.71 0.87 -8.65
C ASP A 95 5.08 0.61 -8.00
N ILE A 96 5.15 0.53 -6.66
CA ILE A 96 6.38 0.16 -5.94
C ILE A 96 6.82 -1.26 -6.34
N HIS A 97 5.89 -2.21 -6.42
CA HIS A 97 6.18 -3.58 -6.83
C HIS A 97 6.69 -3.68 -8.27
N ARG A 98 6.18 -2.84 -9.19
CA ARG A 98 6.68 -2.77 -10.57
C ARG A 98 8.07 -2.13 -10.64
N ALA A 99 8.32 -1.12 -9.80
CA ALA A 99 9.59 -0.41 -9.75
C ALA A 99 10.72 -1.27 -9.18
N GLU A 100 10.44 -2.13 -8.19
CA GLU A 100 11.45 -2.97 -7.55
C GLU A 100 11.05 -4.45 -7.61
N LYS A 101 11.91 -5.32 -8.15
CA LYS A 101 11.73 -6.79 -8.24
C LYS A 101 11.75 -7.50 -6.87
N ARG A 102 11.29 -6.84 -5.81
CA ARG A 102 11.21 -7.41 -4.47
C ARG A 102 9.96 -8.26 -4.30
N SER A 103 10.02 -9.17 -3.33
CA SER A 103 8.93 -10.10 -3.04
C SER A 103 7.66 -9.35 -2.64
N LEU A 104 6.54 -9.71 -3.27
CA LEU A 104 5.19 -9.21 -2.97
C LEU A 104 4.85 -9.28 -1.47
N SER A 105 5.43 -10.26 -0.76
CA SER A 105 5.26 -10.47 0.69
C SER A 105 5.66 -9.28 1.56
N GLY A 106 6.71 -8.53 1.20
CA GLY A 106 7.17 -7.39 2.00
C GLY A 106 6.19 -6.21 1.95
N LEU A 107 5.59 -5.99 0.78
CA LEU A 107 4.60 -4.93 0.58
C LEU A 107 3.25 -5.27 1.23
N LEU A 108 2.84 -6.54 1.17
CA LEU A 108 1.66 -7.04 1.89
C LEU A 108 1.78 -6.86 3.40
N PHE A 109 2.96 -7.18 3.94
CA PHE A 109 3.25 -7.00 5.36
C PHE A 109 3.15 -5.51 5.76
N ALA A 110 3.71 -4.61 4.95
CA ALA A 110 3.61 -3.17 5.18
C ALA A 110 2.15 -2.68 5.17
N LEU A 111 1.32 -3.19 4.26
CA LEU A 111 -0.11 -2.86 4.20
C LEU A 111 -0.87 -3.31 5.46
N ILE A 112 -0.66 -4.54 5.90
CA ILE A 112 -1.30 -5.09 7.10
C ILE A 112 -0.89 -4.29 8.33
N ILE A 113 0.42 -4.02 8.48
CA ILE A 113 0.93 -3.16 9.57
C ILE A 113 0.26 -1.80 9.51
N SER A 114 0.19 -1.17 8.34
CA SER A 114 -0.42 0.14 8.18
C SER A 114 -1.90 0.14 8.60
N GLY A 115 -2.65 -0.92 8.24
CA GLY A 115 -4.02 -1.12 8.69
C GLY A 115 -4.13 -1.24 10.22
N VAL A 116 -3.27 -2.03 10.86
CA VAL A 116 -3.26 -2.21 12.33
C VAL A 116 -2.86 -0.91 13.05
N VAL A 117 -1.87 -0.18 12.53
CA VAL A 117 -1.47 1.13 13.05
C VAL A 117 -2.64 2.10 12.99
N ASN A 118 -3.35 2.17 11.86
CA ASN A 118 -4.54 3.02 11.74
C ASN A 118 -5.67 2.60 12.67
N PHE A 119 -5.89 1.30 12.85
CA PHE A 119 -6.88 0.80 13.80
C PHE A 119 -6.57 1.30 15.22
N ALA A 120 -5.31 1.17 15.64
CA ALA A 120 -4.85 1.65 16.94
C ALA A 120 -4.94 3.18 17.05
N LEU A 121 -4.57 3.90 16.00
CA LEU A 121 -4.61 5.36 15.93
C LEU A 121 -6.05 5.87 16.07
N ILE A 122 -6.98 5.40 15.23
CA ILE A 122 -8.40 5.80 15.29
C ILE A 122 -8.97 5.48 16.66
N SER A 123 -8.75 4.26 17.18
CA SER A 123 -9.32 3.84 18.46
C SER A 123 -8.78 4.67 19.63
N ARG A 124 -7.45 4.75 19.79
CA ARG A 124 -6.82 5.42 20.92
C ARG A 124 -6.95 6.93 20.84
N ALA A 125 -6.69 7.53 19.68
CA ALA A 125 -6.75 8.96 19.52
C ALA A 125 -8.18 9.48 19.71
N SER A 126 -9.21 8.74 19.28
CA SER A 126 -10.61 9.13 19.55
C SER A 126 -10.95 9.10 21.04
N ILE A 127 -10.49 8.08 21.78
CA ILE A 127 -10.71 8.00 23.24
C ILE A 127 -9.99 9.16 23.93
N GLU A 128 -8.71 9.38 23.62
CA GLU A 128 -7.93 10.47 24.22
C GLU A 128 -8.52 11.84 23.88
N PHE A 129 -8.95 12.04 22.63
CA PHE A 129 -9.57 13.28 22.21
C PHE A 129 -10.89 13.52 22.95
N SER A 130 -11.72 12.49 23.13
CA SER A 130 -12.95 12.57 23.93
C SER A 130 -12.67 12.98 25.37
N ILE A 131 -11.67 12.36 26.02
CA ILE A 131 -11.28 12.69 27.40
C ILE A 131 -10.80 14.14 27.50
N LYS A 132 -9.93 14.59 26.58
CA LYS A 132 -9.35 15.95 26.59
C LYS A 132 -10.38 17.04 26.30
N THR A 133 -11.35 16.77 25.43
CA THR A 133 -12.35 17.77 25.00
C THR A 133 -13.66 17.68 25.77
N MET A 134 -13.82 16.68 26.64
CA MET A 134 -15.07 16.33 27.33
C MET A 134 -16.25 16.09 26.36
N LEU A 135 -15.97 15.79 25.09
CA LEU A 135 -17.00 15.46 24.11
C LEU A 135 -17.38 13.97 24.25
N PRO A 136 -18.68 13.64 24.35
CA PRO A 136 -19.10 12.26 24.49
C PRO A 136 -18.80 11.46 23.22
N LEU A 137 -18.24 10.26 23.38
CA LEU A 137 -18.11 9.28 22.29
C LEU A 137 -19.51 8.85 21.84
N ARG A 138 -19.85 9.17 20.59
CA ARG A 138 -21.16 8.82 20.00
C ARG A 138 -21.20 7.39 19.46
N HIS A 139 -20.03 6.81 19.20
CA HIS A 139 -19.86 5.47 18.65
C HIS A 139 -18.69 4.77 19.32
N ASN A 140 -18.70 3.44 19.29
CA ASN A 140 -17.58 2.64 19.76
C ASN A 140 -16.37 2.83 18.80
N PRO A 141 -15.24 3.42 19.26
CA PRO A 141 -14.10 3.69 18.39
C PRO A 141 -13.50 2.42 17.76
N TYR A 142 -13.53 1.29 18.46
CA TYR A 142 -13.02 0.02 17.95
C TYR A 142 -13.87 -0.51 16.79
N LEU A 143 -15.19 -0.31 16.84
CA LEU A 143 -16.07 -0.70 15.74
C LEU A 143 -15.78 0.12 14.50
N ILE A 144 -15.66 1.44 14.65
CA ILE A 144 -15.37 2.33 13.51
C ILE A 144 -13.99 2.04 12.93
N ALA A 145 -12.98 1.84 13.78
CA ALA A 145 -11.65 1.44 13.37
C ALA A 145 -11.66 0.08 12.63
N GLY A 146 -12.47 -0.87 13.09
CA GLY A 146 -12.65 -2.16 12.40
C GLY A 146 -13.28 -1.99 11.02
N ILE A 147 -14.35 -1.21 10.89
CA ILE A 147 -14.99 -0.92 9.61
C ILE A 147 -14.01 -0.25 8.65
N TYR A 148 -13.25 0.73 9.13
CA TYR A 148 -12.20 1.37 8.35
C TYR A 148 -11.16 0.35 7.87
N LEU A 149 -10.64 -0.50 8.77
CA LEU A 149 -9.65 -1.52 8.44
C LEU A 149 -10.16 -2.48 7.35
N PHE A 150 -11.38 -2.99 7.47
CA PHE A 150 -11.97 -3.88 6.47
C PHE A 150 -12.16 -3.16 5.12
N ALA A 151 -12.73 -1.96 5.13
CA ALA A 151 -12.90 -1.16 3.92
C ALA A 151 -11.56 -0.86 3.23
N PHE A 152 -10.53 -0.53 4.01
CA PHE A 152 -9.17 -0.25 3.55
C PHE A 152 -8.49 -1.47 2.94
N LEU A 153 -8.61 -2.65 3.54
CA LEU A 153 -7.97 -3.86 3.03
C LEU A 153 -8.72 -4.46 1.82
N THR A 154 -10.00 -4.17 1.65
CA THR A 154 -10.86 -4.78 0.63
C THR A 154 -10.32 -4.61 -0.81
N PRO A 155 -9.99 -3.39 -1.30
CA PRO A 155 -9.44 -3.21 -2.64
C PRO A 155 -8.20 -4.06 -2.92
N HIS A 156 -7.34 -4.23 -1.90
CA HIS A 156 -6.10 -4.95 -2.03
C HIS A 156 -6.32 -6.46 -2.17
N ILE A 157 -7.20 -7.01 -1.34
CA ILE A 157 -7.59 -8.42 -1.42
C ILE A 157 -8.19 -8.73 -2.80
N VAL A 158 -9.04 -7.84 -3.33
CA VAL A 158 -9.64 -7.99 -4.67
C VAL A 158 -8.55 -8.00 -5.76
N LEU A 159 -7.61 -7.06 -5.72
CA LEU A 159 -6.51 -7.00 -6.70
C LEU A 159 -5.59 -8.22 -6.63
N MET A 160 -5.31 -8.71 -5.42
CA MET A 160 -4.51 -9.93 -5.22
C MET A 160 -5.20 -11.16 -5.85
N ILE A 161 -6.50 -11.35 -5.60
CA ILE A 161 -7.26 -12.46 -6.18
C ILE A 161 -7.26 -12.36 -7.71
N ALA A 162 -7.47 -11.16 -8.25
CA ALA A 162 -7.48 -10.94 -9.70
C ALA A 162 -6.12 -11.19 -10.37
N GLN A 163 -5.01 -11.01 -9.65
CA GLN A 163 -3.67 -11.33 -10.15
C GLN A 163 -3.36 -12.83 -10.10
N TYR A 164 -3.80 -13.53 -9.04
CA TYR A 164 -3.60 -14.97 -8.90
C TYR A 164 -4.31 -15.75 -10.02
N GLN A 165 -5.49 -15.30 -10.46
CA GLN A 165 -6.22 -15.93 -11.57
C GLN A 165 -5.57 -15.78 -12.96
N LYS A 166 -4.56 -14.90 -13.10
CA LYS A 166 -3.86 -14.66 -14.37
C LYS A 166 -2.53 -15.42 -14.49
N GLN A 167 -2.14 -16.16 -13.47
CA GLN A 167 -0.97 -17.06 -13.48
C GLN A 167 -1.42 -18.50 -13.75
#